data_AF-A0A0N0BKL9-F1
#
_entry.id   AF-A0A0N0BKL9-F1
#
_cell.length_a   1.000
_cell.length_b   1.000
_cell.length_c   1.000
_cell.angle_alpha   90.00
_cell.angle_beta   90.00
_cell.angle_gamma   90.00
#
_symmetry.space_group_name_H-M   'P 1'
#
loop_
_entity.id
_entity.type
_entity.pdbx_description
1 polymer ?
#
loop_
_entity_poly.entity_id
_entity_poly.type
_entity_poly.pdbx_seq_one_letter_code
_entity_poly.pdbx_strand_id
1 'polypeptide(L)'
;MALMPKESAKLINLCSKNVSVEEEGIKNLAYMIFKALNDHKISVNNFSQCEFHPSFEDPRAVDWIFVLDTLNYSFWSKTNCSKWTVNGQAGYFALCAAIKRAMDVS
;
A
#
# COMPACT_ATOMS: atom_id res chain seq x y z
N MET A 1 22.67 9.32 -15.36
CA MET A 1 21.31 9.87 -15.45
C MET A 1 20.40 8.93 -14.65
N ALA A 2 19.49 9.44 -13.82
CA ALA A 2 18.59 8.60 -13.04
C ALA A 2 17.51 8.01 -13.97
N LEU A 3 17.21 6.73 -13.82
CA LEU A 3 16.16 6.05 -14.59
C LEU A 3 14.77 6.38 -14.01
N MET A 4 13.79 6.60 -14.88
CA MET A 4 12.40 6.78 -14.44
C MET A 4 11.83 5.47 -13.90
N PRO A 5 10.79 5.48 -13.03
CA PRO A 5 10.29 4.27 -12.37
C PRO A 5 10.03 3.07 -13.32
N LYS A 6 9.45 3.32 -14.50
CA LYS A 6 9.21 2.29 -15.51
C LYS A 6 10.50 1.65 -16.05
N GLU A 7 11.52 2.46 -16.30
CA GLU A 7 12.79 1.99 -16.85
C GLU A 7 13.62 1.29 -15.76
N SER A 8 13.61 1.83 -14.55
CA SER A 8 14.18 1.21 -13.35
C SER A 8 13.59 -0.17 -13.10
N ALA A 9 12.26 -0.30 -13.13
CA ALA A 9 11.58 -1.59 -12.94
C ALA A 9 11.95 -2.61 -14.02
N LYS A 10 12.04 -2.19 -15.29
CA LYS A 10 12.50 -3.05 -16.39
C LYS A 10 13.93 -3.54 -16.17
N LEU A 11 14.84 -2.65 -15.75
CA LEU A 11 16.22 -3.00 -15.46
C LEU A 11 16.31 -4.00 -14.31
N ILE A 12 15.57 -3.77 -13.21
CA ILE A 12 15.52 -4.68 -12.06
C ILE A 12 15.04 -6.07 -12.48
N ASN A 13 13.98 -6.16 -13.28
CA ASN A 13 13.47 -7.44 -13.79
C ASN A 13 14.51 -8.15 -14.67
N LEU A 14 15.17 -7.42 -15.57
CA LEU A 14 16.21 -7.97 -16.45
C LEU A 14 17.42 -8.51 -15.67
N CYS A 15 17.80 -7.87 -14.56
CA CYS A 15 18.97 -8.23 -13.76
C CYS A 15 18.67 -9.23 -12.63
N SER A 16 17.39 -9.50 -12.34
CA SER A 16 16.98 -10.41 -11.27
C SER A 16 17.32 -11.87 -11.62
N LYS A 17 17.91 -12.59 -10.66
CA LYS A 17 18.35 -13.99 -10.84
C LYS A 17 17.52 -15.01 -10.07
N ASN A 18 16.90 -14.56 -8.97
CA ASN A 18 16.19 -15.43 -8.04
C ASN A 18 14.67 -15.32 -8.15
N VAL A 19 14.18 -14.30 -8.85
CA VAL A 19 12.76 -14.02 -9.03
C VAL A 19 12.53 -13.55 -10.47
N SER A 20 11.33 -13.81 -11.00
CA SER A 20 10.92 -13.41 -12.33
C SER A 20 9.48 -12.89 -12.28
N VAL A 21 9.14 -12.04 -13.24
CA VAL A 21 7.75 -11.59 -13.44
C VAL A 21 6.93 -12.70 -14.10
N GLU A 22 5.77 -13.01 -13.52
CA GLU A 22 4.79 -13.95 -14.07
C GLU A 22 3.73 -13.18 -14.89
N GLU A 23 3.95 -13.12 -16.20
CA GLU A 23 3.14 -12.32 -17.14
C GLU A 23 1.67 -12.76 -17.19
N GLU A 24 1.40 -14.06 -17.12
CA GLU A 24 0.03 -14.57 -17.17
C GLU A 24 -0.70 -14.29 -15.86
N GLY A 25 0.00 -14.36 -14.74
CA GLY A 25 -0.49 -13.92 -13.44
C GLY A 25 -0.90 -12.44 -13.43
N ILE A 26 -0.10 -11.58 -14.06
CA ILE A 26 -0.42 -10.14 -14.20
C ILE A 26 -1.71 -9.94 -15.00
N LYS A 27 -1.85 -10.60 -16.15
CA LYS A 27 -3.07 -10.50 -16.97
C LYS A 27 -4.30 -10.97 -16.19
N ASN A 28 -4.22 -12.13 -15.54
CA ASN A 28 -5.32 -12.68 -14.75
C ASN A 28 -5.72 -11.73 -13.62
N LEU A 29 -4.73 -11.18 -12.90
CA LEU A 29 -4.98 -10.18 -11.86
C LEU A 29 -5.64 -8.92 -12.43
N ALA A 30 -5.19 -8.43 -13.59
CA ALA A 30 -5.78 -7.28 -14.25
C ALA A 30 -7.26 -7.53 -14.61
N TYR A 31 -7.59 -8.71 -15.16
CA TYR A 31 -8.98 -9.10 -15.42
C TYR A 31 -9.82 -9.19 -14.15
N MET A 32 -9.27 -9.73 -13.06
CA MET A 32 -9.95 -9.80 -11.76
C MET A 32 -10.27 -8.42 -11.22
N ILE A 33 -9.30 -7.49 -11.24
CA ILE A 33 -9.49 -6.10 -10.80
C ILE A 33 -10.54 -5.40 -11.68
N PHE A 34 -10.43 -5.54 -13.00
CA PHE A 34 -11.39 -4.96 -13.94
C PHE A 34 -12.82 -5.45 -13.68
N LYS A 35 -13.00 -6.77 -13.48
CA LYS A 35 -14.29 -7.33 -13.13
C LYS A 35 -14.80 -6.81 -11.79
N ALA A 36 -13.94 -6.71 -10.78
CA ALA A 36 -14.32 -6.19 -9.47
C ALA A 36 -14.73 -4.71 -9.50
N LEU A 37 -14.12 -3.90 -10.38
CA LEU A 37 -14.52 -2.52 -10.64
C LEU A 37 -15.90 -2.45 -11.30
N ASN A 38 -16.13 -3.25 -12.34
CA ASN A 38 -17.43 -3.30 -13.04
C ASN A 38 -18.55 -3.82 -12.13
N ASP A 39 -18.25 -4.79 -11.28
CA ASP A 39 -19.18 -5.33 -10.29
C ASP A 39 -19.35 -4.39 -9.07
N HIS A 40 -18.70 -3.21 -9.06
CA HIS A 40 -18.68 -2.25 -7.95
C HIS A 40 -18.24 -2.82 -6.57
N LYS A 41 -17.47 -3.92 -6.59
CA LYS A 41 -16.91 -4.54 -5.37
C LYS A 41 -15.69 -3.78 -4.85
N ILE A 42 -14.95 -3.14 -5.75
CA ILE A 42 -13.87 -2.22 -5.43
C ILE A 42 -14.16 -0.87 -6.07
N SER A 43 -13.84 0.21 -5.37
CA SER A 43 -13.96 1.57 -5.86
C SER A 43 -12.75 2.37 -5.41
N VAL A 44 -12.39 3.39 -6.18
CA VAL A 44 -11.34 4.35 -5.81
C VAL A 44 -11.70 5.07 -4.51
N ASN A 45 -13.01 5.23 -4.24
CA ASN A 45 -13.50 5.79 -2.98
C ASN A 45 -13.22 4.90 -1.77
N ASN A 46 -12.85 3.63 -1.95
CA ASN A 46 -12.50 2.75 -0.83
C ASN A 46 -11.28 3.25 -0.06
N PHE A 47 -10.38 4.01 -0.71
CA PHE A 47 -9.27 4.64 -0.02
C PHE A 47 -9.76 5.57 1.10
N SER A 48 -10.80 6.35 0.85
CA SER A 48 -11.39 7.29 1.82
C SER A 48 -12.25 6.61 2.90
N GLN A 49 -12.44 5.28 2.84
CA GLN A 49 -13.26 4.54 3.81
C GLN A 49 -12.49 4.13 5.06
N CYS A 50 -11.15 4.19 5.06
CA CYS A 50 -10.37 3.97 6.27
C CYS A 50 -10.34 5.25 7.10
N GLU A 51 -10.85 5.19 8.33
CA GLU A 51 -10.89 6.30 9.28
C GLU A 51 -9.51 6.95 9.52
N PHE A 52 -8.43 6.18 9.35
CA PHE A 52 -7.06 6.63 9.58
C PHE A 52 -6.39 7.27 8.35
N HIS A 53 -7.03 7.23 7.19
CA HIS A 53 -6.50 7.88 6.00
C HIS A 53 -6.81 9.38 6.02
N PRO A 54 -5.90 10.22 5.50
CA PRO A 54 -6.24 11.61 5.22
C PRO A 54 -7.35 11.68 4.16
N SER A 55 -8.18 12.73 4.20
CA SER A 55 -9.13 12.97 3.12
C SER A 55 -8.37 13.35 1.84
N PHE A 56 -9.00 13.17 0.68
CA PHE A 56 -8.34 13.47 -0.60
C PHE A 56 -8.08 14.97 -0.80
N GLU A 57 -8.76 15.81 -0.02
CA GLU A 57 -8.59 17.25 0.03
C GLU A 57 -7.48 17.69 1.00
N ASP A 58 -6.94 16.79 1.84
CA ASP A 58 -5.83 17.15 2.74
C ASP A 58 -4.56 17.39 1.90
N PRO A 59 -3.95 18.58 1.96
CA PRO A 59 -2.75 18.90 1.19
C PRO A 59 -1.55 18.00 1.53
N ARG A 60 -1.58 17.33 2.69
CA ARG A 60 -0.53 16.40 3.16
C ARG A 60 -0.79 14.95 2.72
N ALA A 61 -1.86 14.66 1.99
CA ALA A 61 -2.22 13.29 1.62
C ALA A 61 -1.10 12.58 0.82
N VAL A 62 -0.42 13.30 -0.08
CA VAL A 62 0.69 12.74 -0.87
C VAL A 62 1.89 12.42 0.01
N ASP A 63 2.27 13.32 0.92
CA ASP A 63 3.38 13.11 1.86
C ASP A 63 3.06 11.94 2.81
N TRP A 64 1.80 11.85 3.26
CA TRP A 64 1.33 10.74 4.07
C TRP A 64 1.45 9.40 3.35
N ILE A 65 1.04 9.31 2.08
CA ILE A 65 1.19 8.08 1.27
C ILE A 65 2.67 7.70 1.16
N PHE A 66 3.54 8.68 0.91
CA PHE A 66 4.97 8.43 0.79
C PHE A 66 5.58 7.88 2.09
N VAL A 67 5.23 8.48 3.24
CA VAL A 67 5.68 7.98 4.56
C VAL A 67 5.11 6.60 4.85
N LEU A 68 3.81 6.40 4.59
CA LEU A 68 3.13 5.12 4.80
C LEU A 68 3.82 4.02 4.00
N ASP A 69 3.98 4.19 2.69
CA ASP A 69 4.55 3.17 1.80
C ASP A 69 6.03 2.89 2.09
N THR A 70 6.77 3.91 2.55
CA THR A 70 8.17 3.74 3.00
C THR A 70 8.25 2.86 4.26
N LEU A 71 7.27 2.98 5.16
CA LEU A 71 7.23 2.27 6.44
C LEU A 71 6.40 0.98 6.39
N ASN A 72 5.62 0.75 5.32
CA ASN A 72 4.76 -0.41 5.15
C ASN A 72 5.54 -1.69 4.78
N TYR A 73 6.75 -1.84 5.31
CA TYR A 73 7.51 -3.06 5.18
C TYR A 73 7.10 -4.05 6.28
N SER A 74 6.32 -5.04 5.86
CA SER A 74 6.09 -6.31 6.55
C SER A 74 5.62 -6.21 8.00
N PHE A 75 4.36 -5.81 8.20
CA PHE A 75 3.66 -6.08 9.45
C PHE A 75 3.17 -7.54 9.61
N TRP A 76 3.81 -8.47 8.91
CA TRP A 76 3.52 -9.89 8.98
C TRP A 76 4.12 -10.46 10.27
N SER A 77 3.30 -10.57 11.31
CA SER A 77 3.68 -11.27 12.54
C SER A 77 3.54 -12.78 12.35
N LYS A 78 4.49 -13.57 12.86
CA LYS A 78 4.29 -15.02 13.03
C LYS A 78 3.06 -15.29 13.92
N THR A 79 2.39 -16.42 13.68
CA THR A 79 1.26 -16.86 14.49
C THR A 79 1.65 -16.92 15.97
N ASN A 80 0.81 -16.40 16.86
CA ASN A 80 0.99 -16.35 18.32
C ASN A 80 2.09 -15.40 18.86
N CYS A 81 2.58 -14.45 18.06
CA CYS A 81 3.41 -13.35 18.59
C CYS A 81 2.55 -12.16 19.05
N SER A 82 3.00 -11.47 20.11
CA SER A 82 2.43 -10.19 20.51
C SER A 82 2.56 -9.18 19.37
N LYS A 83 1.44 -8.71 18.85
CA LYS A 83 1.42 -7.70 17.79
C LYS A 83 1.53 -6.32 18.41
N TRP A 84 2.31 -5.44 17.80
CA TRP A 84 2.22 -4.02 18.10
C TRP A 84 0.83 -3.52 17.67
N THR A 85 0.18 -2.75 18.54
CA THR A 85 -1.14 -2.20 18.29
C THR A 85 -1.22 -0.71 18.59
N VAL A 86 -2.05 -0.02 17.82
CA VAL A 86 -2.40 1.38 18.03
C VAL A 86 -3.90 1.50 17.86
N ASN A 87 -4.59 2.05 18.85
CA ASN A 87 -6.06 2.16 18.89
C ASN A 87 -6.77 0.82 18.58
N GLY A 88 -6.25 -0.28 19.11
CA GLY A 88 -6.80 -1.63 18.90
C GLY A 88 -6.52 -2.24 17.52
N GLN A 89 -5.93 -1.49 16.59
CA GLN A 89 -5.51 -1.98 15.28
C GLN A 89 -4.15 -2.65 15.35
N ALA A 90 -3.91 -3.61 14.46
CA ALA A 90 -2.61 -4.24 14.23
C ALA A 90 -2.23 -4.08 12.75
N GLY A 91 -0.98 -4.35 12.41
CA GLY A 91 -0.59 -4.41 11.02
C GLY A 91 -0.52 -3.05 10.32
N TYR A 92 -0.88 -3.04 9.04
CA TYR A 92 -1.06 -1.84 8.24
C TYR A 92 -1.93 -0.78 8.95
N PHE A 93 -3.07 -1.18 9.51
CA PHE A 93 -3.99 -0.24 10.17
C PHE A 93 -3.42 0.36 11.46
N ALA A 94 -2.53 -0.34 12.17
CA ALA A 94 -1.81 0.25 13.30
C ALA A 94 -0.84 1.35 12.86
N LEU A 95 -0.16 1.16 11.72
CA LEU A 95 0.67 2.20 11.13
C LEU A 95 -0.16 3.42 10.71
N CYS A 96 -1.29 3.21 10.02
CA CYS A 96 -2.19 4.31 9.65
C CYS A 96 -2.63 5.11 10.88
N ALA A 97 -3.08 4.41 11.94
CA ALA A 97 -3.50 5.06 13.19
C ALA A 97 -2.36 5.82 13.88
N ALA A 98 -1.13 5.29 13.85
CA ALA A 98 0.04 5.94 14.43
C ALA A 98 0.40 7.24 13.68
N ILE A 99 0.41 7.21 12.35
CA ILE A 99 0.71 8.38 11.53
C ILE A 99 -0.39 9.43 11.71
N LYS A 100 -1.66 9.02 11.69
CA LYS A 100 -2.80 9.91 11.94
C LYS A 100 -2.66 10.64 13.28
N ARG A 101 -2.36 9.90 14.36
CA ARG A 101 -2.07 10.48 15.69
C ARG A 101 -0.90 11.48 15.66
N ALA A 102 0.15 11.19 14.90
CA ALA A 102 1.30 12.11 14.80
C ALA A 102 0.93 13.41 14.07
N MET A 103 0.09 13.34 13.05
CA MET A 103 -0.38 14.51 12.30
C MET A 103 -1.40 15.38 13.04
N ASP A 104 -2.18 14.80 13.95
CA ASP A 104 -3.21 15.52 14.71
C ASP A 104 -2.65 16.26 15.94
N VAL A 105 -1.43 15.92 16.38
CA VAL A 105 -0.75 16.55 17.52
C VAL A 105 0.06 17.81 17.10
N SER A 106 0.28 17.99 15.80
CA SER A 106 1.00 19.11 15.18
C SER A 106 0.06 20.16 14.61
#